data_AF-A0A8C5CX73-F1
#
_entry.id   AF-A0A8C5CX73-F1
#
_cell.length_a   1.000
_cell.length_b   1.000
_cell.length_c   1.000
_cell.angle_alpha   90.00
_cell.angle_beta   90.00
_cell.angle_gamma   90.00
#
_symmetry.space_group_name_H-M   'P 1'
#
loop_
_entity.id
_entity.type
_entity.pdbx_description
1 polymer ?
#
loop_
_entity_poly.entity_id
_entity_poly.type
_entity_poly.pdbx_seq_one_letter_code
_entity_poly.pdbx_strand_id
1 'polypeptide(L)'
;MLTVLIWCFLVPMTAQSETPDTVSISVQNHSGPLQEGRSYTLQCDVFNVAPVAALTVSWLWKGEMIQTQTYDDDLTKTPENVSSTWEITAFRNDSNDMITCLTILDPKQDGPSEQVNKSAAYQVIVHYAPKFTDEYDSVEVVTGGNVSFGCSAEGNPPPEVKCKYTVAINARETTRGRQHTVSITRATSANGGIYNCVATNTVGTATRQITLTITPLGHTTGVNYCLILVVIPVIIIIIASIAQKNVVG
;
A
#
# COMPACT_ATOMS: atom_id res chain seq x y z
N MET A 1 37.98 18.08 -78.20
CA MET A 1 38.06 16.93 -77.27
C MET A 1 38.13 17.49 -75.87
N LEU A 2 37.02 17.44 -75.13
CA LEU A 2 36.91 17.93 -73.75
C LEU A 2 37.67 16.98 -72.81
N THR A 3 38.64 17.51 -72.07
CA THR A 3 39.21 16.87 -70.89
C THR A 3 38.26 17.09 -69.71
N VAL A 4 37.52 16.05 -69.32
CA VAL A 4 36.70 16.05 -68.11
C VAL A 4 37.64 15.88 -66.92
N LEU A 5 37.86 16.97 -66.18
CA LEU A 5 38.51 16.95 -64.87
C LEU A 5 37.53 16.34 -63.87
N ILE A 6 37.77 15.08 -63.50
CA ILE A 6 37.08 14.43 -62.38
C ILE A 6 37.62 15.07 -61.10
N TRP A 7 36.90 16.06 -60.58
CA TRP A 7 37.09 16.52 -59.20
C TRP A 7 36.58 15.40 -58.29
N CYS A 8 37.50 14.57 -57.80
CA CYS A 8 37.23 13.67 -56.70
C CYS A 8 37.07 14.54 -55.45
N PHE A 9 35.84 14.99 -55.17
CA PHE A 9 35.50 15.55 -53.88
C PHE A 9 35.66 14.42 -52.85
N LEU A 10 36.82 14.39 -52.19
CA LEU A 10 36.94 13.82 -50.86
C LEU A 10 36.06 14.69 -49.96
N VAL A 11 34.76 14.38 -49.91
CA VAL A 11 33.94 14.83 -48.79
C VAL A 11 34.56 14.12 -47.58
N PRO A 12 35.12 14.83 -46.59
CA PRO A 12 35.54 14.17 -45.37
C PRO A 12 34.29 13.50 -44.79
N MET A 13 34.35 12.19 -44.52
CA MET A 13 33.30 11.52 -43.72
C MET A 13 33.27 12.25 -42.37
N THR A 14 32.34 13.19 -42.24
CA THR A 14 31.98 13.75 -40.94
C THR A 14 31.56 12.57 -40.08
N ALA A 15 32.13 12.48 -38.88
CA ALA A 15 31.74 11.45 -37.93
C ALA A 15 30.26 11.67 -37.60
N GLN A 16 29.40 10.82 -38.16
CA GLN A 16 27.97 10.89 -37.95
C GLN A 16 27.69 10.37 -36.53
N SER A 17 26.98 11.14 -35.71
CA SER A 17 26.51 10.66 -34.42
C SER A 17 25.50 9.52 -34.62
N GLU A 18 25.58 8.50 -33.77
CA GLU A 18 24.68 7.35 -33.79
C GLU A 18 23.87 7.34 -32.49
N THR A 19 22.56 7.48 -32.62
CA THR A 19 21.62 7.33 -31.50
C THR A 19 21.59 5.89 -31.03
N PRO A 20 21.34 5.65 -29.74
CA PRO A 20 21.24 4.29 -29.22
C PRO A 20 20.13 3.50 -29.89
N ASP A 21 20.43 2.25 -30.26
CA ASP A 21 19.46 1.32 -30.85
C ASP A 21 18.41 0.90 -29.83
N THR A 22 18.81 0.75 -28.57
CA THR A 22 17.95 0.29 -27.48
C THR A 22 18.42 0.88 -26.16
N VAL A 23 17.45 1.37 -25.39
CA VAL A 23 17.63 1.75 -23.99
C VAL A 23 16.70 0.88 -23.17
N SER A 24 17.26 0.11 -22.23
CA SER A 24 16.48 -0.85 -21.44
C SER A 24 16.83 -0.77 -19.96
N ILE A 25 15.85 -1.07 -19.11
CA ILE A 25 16.04 -1.13 -17.66
C ILE A 25 15.95 -2.59 -17.22
N SER A 26 16.89 -3.00 -16.38
CA SER A 26 16.90 -4.28 -15.69
C SER A 26 17.22 -4.11 -14.21
N VAL A 27 16.94 -5.14 -13.40
CA VAL A 27 17.36 -5.19 -12.00
C VAL A 27 18.48 -6.21 -11.92
N GLN A 28 19.64 -5.80 -11.39
CA GLN A 28 20.78 -6.69 -11.30
C GLN A 28 20.51 -7.85 -10.34
N ASN A 29 20.84 -9.07 -10.78
CA ASN A 29 20.78 -10.29 -9.97
C ASN A 29 19.42 -10.57 -9.30
N HIS A 30 18.33 -9.99 -9.80
CA HIS A 30 16.99 -10.18 -9.26
C HIS A 30 15.98 -10.37 -10.37
N SER A 31 14.93 -11.13 -10.09
CA SER A 31 13.83 -11.36 -11.03
C SER A 31 12.51 -11.33 -10.29
N GLY A 32 11.51 -10.75 -10.94
CA GLY A 32 10.18 -10.58 -10.35
C GLY A 32 10.08 -9.39 -9.38
N PRO A 33 9.01 -9.35 -8.57
CA PRO A 33 8.71 -8.22 -7.71
C PRO A 33 9.78 -7.94 -6.65
N LEU A 34 9.97 -6.66 -6.33
CA LEU A 34 10.85 -6.21 -5.25
C LEU A 34 10.21 -6.51 -3.89
N GLN A 35 10.99 -6.60 -2.82
CA GLN A 35 10.49 -6.79 -1.46
C GLN A 35 10.69 -5.54 -0.62
N GLU A 36 9.70 -5.21 0.21
CA GLU A 36 9.74 -4.03 1.07
C GLU A 36 10.96 -4.04 2.02
N GLY A 37 11.62 -2.88 2.11
CA GLY A 37 12.78 -2.64 2.96
C GLY A 37 14.10 -3.19 2.42
N ARG A 38 14.10 -3.82 1.24
CA ARG A 38 15.32 -4.29 0.58
C ARG A 38 15.83 -3.28 -0.43
N SER A 39 17.16 -3.26 -0.59
CA SER A 39 17.83 -2.46 -1.59
C SER A 39 18.13 -3.27 -2.85
N TYR A 40 18.02 -2.61 -4.01
CA TYR A 40 18.19 -3.18 -5.34
C TYR A 40 18.99 -2.24 -6.23
N THR A 41 19.81 -2.81 -7.10
CA THR A 41 20.56 -2.05 -8.11
C THR A 41 19.82 -2.14 -9.44
N LEU A 42 19.27 -1.02 -9.89
CA LEU A 42 18.73 -0.87 -11.23
C LEU A 42 19.88 -0.60 -12.20
N GLN A 43 19.77 -1.16 -13.40
CA GLN A 43 20.73 -0.99 -14.48
C GLN A 43 19.99 -0.50 -15.71
N CYS A 44 20.46 0.61 -16.29
CA CYS A 44 20.02 1.12 -17.57
C CYS A 44 21.09 0.83 -18.61
N ASP A 45 20.78 -0.06 -19.54
CA ASP A 45 21.66 -0.47 -20.63
C ASP A 45 21.35 0.31 -21.89
N VAL A 46 22.36 0.97 -22.43
CA VAL A 46 22.33 1.78 -23.66
C VAL A 46 23.22 1.10 -24.69
N PHE A 47 22.62 0.63 -25.79
CA PHE A 47 23.32 -0.15 -26.82
C PHE A 47 23.64 0.69 -28.06
N ASN A 48 24.83 0.48 -28.61
CA ASN A 48 25.28 0.97 -29.90
C ASN A 48 25.16 2.50 -30.06
N VAL A 49 25.81 3.27 -29.17
CA VAL A 49 25.73 4.74 -29.16
C VAL A 49 27.11 5.37 -29.39
N ALA A 50 27.16 6.44 -30.20
CA ALA A 50 28.39 7.21 -30.43
C ALA A 50 28.14 8.71 -30.67
N PRO A 51 29.08 9.59 -30.23
CA PRO A 51 30.17 9.29 -29.30
C PRO A 51 29.67 9.24 -27.85
N VAL A 52 30.22 8.32 -27.03
CA VAL A 52 29.83 8.17 -25.62
C VAL A 52 30.11 9.45 -24.81
N ALA A 53 31.16 10.19 -25.15
CA ALA A 53 31.50 11.48 -24.52
C ALA A 53 30.41 12.58 -24.68
N ALA A 54 29.51 12.43 -25.64
CA ALA A 54 28.38 13.34 -25.86
C ALA A 54 27.06 12.82 -25.25
N LEU A 55 27.10 11.65 -24.61
CA LEU A 55 25.93 11.01 -24.02
C LEU A 55 25.75 11.42 -22.55
N THR A 56 24.52 11.74 -22.20
CA THR A 56 24.08 11.90 -20.81
C THR A 56 22.98 10.91 -20.52
N VAL A 57 23.12 10.11 -19.47
CA VAL A 57 22.11 9.12 -19.03
C VAL A 57 21.51 9.58 -17.72
N SER A 58 20.18 9.71 -17.68
CA SER A 58 19.46 10.24 -16.52
C SER A 58 18.31 9.34 -16.10
N TRP A 59 18.18 9.14 -14.79
CA TRP A 59 17.07 8.40 -14.19
C TRP A 59 15.94 9.35 -13.84
N LEU A 60 14.76 9.08 -14.39
CA LEU A 60 13.52 9.79 -14.11
C LEU A 60 12.63 8.94 -13.20
N TRP A 61 12.30 9.44 -12.01
CA TRP A 61 11.39 8.79 -11.06
C TRP A 61 10.45 9.83 -10.46
N LYS A 62 9.14 9.53 -10.38
CA LYS A 62 8.10 10.45 -9.89
C LYS A 62 8.09 11.83 -10.60
N GLY A 63 8.56 11.86 -11.85
CA GLY A 63 8.67 13.08 -12.65
C GLY A 63 9.91 13.94 -12.36
N GLU A 64 10.80 13.47 -11.49
CA GLU A 64 12.04 14.16 -11.12
C GLU A 64 13.28 13.39 -11.63
N MET A 65 14.32 14.14 -12.02
CA MET A 65 15.60 13.59 -12.45
C MET A 65 16.44 13.31 -11.22
N ILE A 66 16.56 12.03 -10.86
CA ILE A 66 17.17 11.61 -9.59
C ILE A 66 18.68 11.53 -9.69
N GLN A 67 19.17 10.97 -10.79
CA GLN A 67 20.59 10.74 -10.99
C GLN A 67 20.92 10.92 -12.46
N THR A 68 21.99 11.67 -12.74
CA THR A 68 22.48 11.94 -14.08
C THR A 68 23.94 11.54 -14.15
N GLN A 69 24.26 10.70 -15.13
CA GLN A 69 25.60 10.21 -15.43
C GLN A 69 26.06 10.79 -16.75
N THR A 70 27.26 11.38 -16.73
CA THR A 70 28.01 11.77 -17.92
C THR A 70 29.24 10.86 -18.06
N TYR A 71 29.76 10.75 -19.27
CA TYR A 71 30.91 9.91 -19.56
C TYR A 71 32.08 10.79 -20.00
N ASP A 72 33.22 10.60 -19.36
CA ASP A 72 34.49 11.20 -19.73
C ASP A 72 35.26 10.17 -20.55
N ASP A 73 34.88 10.08 -21.83
CA ASP A 73 35.49 9.18 -22.80
C ASP A 73 36.21 10.00 -23.88
N ASP A 74 37.19 9.40 -24.54
CA ASP A 74 37.78 10.02 -25.72
C ASP A 74 36.68 10.16 -26.80
N LEU A 75 36.84 11.05 -27.78
CA LEU A 75 35.86 11.23 -28.87
C LEU A 75 35.91 10.04 -29.85
N THR A 76 36.03 8.82 -29.33
CA THR A 76 35.93 7.58 -30.09
C THR A 76 34.63 7.63 -30.88
N LYS A 77 34.81 7.50 -32.20
CA LYS A 77 33.72 7.63 -33.17
C LYS A 77 32.96 6.32 -33.35
N THR A 78 33.40 5.25 -32.69
CA THR A 78 32.80 3.93 -32.80
C THR A 78 31.66 3.79 -31.80
N PRO A 79 30.52 3.21 -32.21
CA PRO A 79 29.43 2.88 -31.30
C PRO A 79 29.87 1.93 -30.19
N GLU A 80 29.51 2.26 -28.95
CA GLU A 80 29.78 1.45 -27.77
C GLU A 80 28.51 1.18 -26.95
N ASN A 81 28.60 0.18 -26.06
CA ASN A 81 27.55 -0.16 -25.12
C ASN A 81 27.93 0.34 -23.74
N VAL A 82 27.05 1.11 -23.11
CA VAL A 82 27.28 1.66 -21.78
C VAL A 82 26.12 1.35 -20.85
N SER A 83 26.40 1.31 -19.55
CA SER A 83 25.40 1.04 -18.53
C SER A 83 25.50 2.04 -17.39
N SER A 84 24.36 2.60 -16.97
CA SER A 84 24.24 3.39 -15.75
C SER A 84 23.56 2.57 -14.65
N THR A 85 24.03 2.69 -13.40
CA THR A 85 23.45 1.96 -12.26
C THR A 85 22.96 2.91 -11.18
N TRP A 86 21.86 2.54 -10.53
CA TRP A 86 21.26 3.30 -9.45
C TRP A 86 20.70 2.38 -8.37
N GLU A 87 21.08 2.64 -7.12
CA GLU A 87 20.60 1.89 -5.96
C GLU A 87 19.31 2.50 -5.41
N ILE A 88 18.29 1.66 -5.28
CA ILE A 88 17.00 2.02 -4.70
C ILE A 88 16.69 1.14 -3.50
N THR A 89 15.90 1.65 -2.57
CA THR A 89 15.28 0.83 -1.51
C THR A 89 13.78 0.77 -1.77
N ALA A 90 13.23 -0.44 -1.85
CA ALA A 90 11.84 -0.64 -2.21
C ALA A 90 10.91 -0.42 -1.00
N PHE A 91 9.96 0.50 -1.10
CA PHE A 91 8.92 0.70 -0.10
C PHE A 91 7.51 0.51 -0.67
N ARG A 92 6.53 0.21 0.19
CA ARG A 92 5.14 -0.05 -0.24
C ARG A 92 4.49 1.13 -0.96
N ASN A 93 4.88 2.35 -0.64
CA ASN A 93 4.37 3.58 -1.25
C ASN A 93 4.94 3.84 -2.64
N ASP A 94 6.03 3.16 -3.02
CA ASP A 94 6.63 3.24 -4.35
C ASP A 94 6.01 2.23 -5.33
N SER A 95 5.12 1.36 -4.85
CA SER A 95 4.48 0.36 -5.71
C SER A 95 3.58 1.02 -6.74
N ASN A 96 3.72 0.61 -7.99
CA ASN A 96 3.12 1.17 -9.21
C ASN A 96 3.76 2.48 -9.72
N ASP A 97 4.83 2.95 -9.11
CA ASP A 97 5.61 4.03 -9.71
C ASP A 97 6.30 3.56 -11.00
N MET A 98 6.53 4.49 -11.90
CA MET A 98 7.21 4.26 -13.18
C MET A 98 8.59 4.91 -13.15
N ILE A 99 9.62 4.11 -13.41
CA ILE A 99 11.00 4.57 -13.57
C ILE A 99 11.32 4.57 -15.06
N THR A 100 11.90 5.66 -15.55
CA THR A 100 12.32 5.77 -16.96
C THR A 100 13.78 6.18 -17.03
N CYS A 101 14.54 5.54 -17.90
CA CYS A 101 15.91 5.95 -18.21
C CYS A 101 15.87 6.82 -19.46
N LEU A 102 16.37 8.04 -19.33
CA LEU A 102 16.38 9.05 -20.38
C LEU A 102 17.82 9.28 -20.81
N THR A 103 18.07 9.21 -22.11
CA THR A 103 19.39 9.46 -22.68
C THR A 103 19.34 10.68 -23.59
N ILE A 104 20.27 11.61 -23.39
CA ILE A 104 20.44 12.79 -24.23
C ILE A 104 21.78 12.65 -24.94
N LEU A 105 21.75 12.63 -26.26
CA LEU A 105 22.95 12.71 -27.09
C LEU A 105 23.04 14.13 -27.66
N ASP A 106 24.01 14.91 -27.17
CA ASP A 106 24.24 16.29 -27.58
C ASP A 106 25.60 16.42 -28.32
N PRO A 107 25.62 16.25 -29.65
CA PRO A 107 26.83 16.41 -30.43
C PRO A 107 27.23 17.90 -30.46
N LYS A 108 28.33 18.25 -29.78
CA LYS A 108 28.82 19.63 -29.58
C LYS A 108 29.24 20.42 -30.85
N GLN A 109 28.86 20.02 -32.06
CA GLN A 109 29.13 20.76 -33.31
C GLN A 109 28.22 20.31 -34.46
N ASP A 110 27.55 21.25 -35.15
CA ASP A 110 26.88 21.14 -36.47
C ASP A 110 25.97 19.90 -36.70
N GLY A 111 25.64 19.19 -35.62
CA GLY A 111 24.86 17.96 -35.62
C GLY A 111 23.37 18.20 -35.44
N PRO A 112 22.56 17.12 -35.48
CA PRO A 112 21.14 17.21 -35.15
C PRO A 112 20.95 17.79 -33.74
N SER A 113 19.88 18.58 -33.54
CA SER A 113 19.44 19.05 -32.22
C SER A 113 19.43 17.91 -31.19
N GLU A 114 19.62 18.23 -29.90
CA GLU A 114 19.62 17.29 -28.77
C GLU A 114 18.68 16.09 -28.99
N GLN A 115 19.27 14.90 -29.09
CA GLN A 115 18.52 13.68 -29.39
C GLN A 115 18.16 12.96 -28.11
N VAL A 116 16.88 12.94 -27.79
CA VAL A 116 16.34 12.33 -26.58
C VAL A 116 15.79 10.95 -26.90
N ASN A 117 16.36 9.92 -26.27
CA ASN A 117 15.83 8.56 -26.29
C ASN A 117 15.38 8.17 -24.88
N LYS A 118 14.38 7.29 -24.79
CA LYS A 118 13.81 6.84 -23.52
C LYS A 118 13.68 5.33 -23.52
N SER A 119 13.96 4.72 -22.38
CA SER A 119 13.59 3.32 -22.15
C SER A 119 12.07 3.16 -22.09
N ALA A 120 11.62 1.91 -22.22
CA ALA A 120 10.31 1.55 -21.69
C ALA A 120 10.23 1.90 -20.19
N ALA A 121 9.05 2.33 -19.73
CA ALA A 121 8.82 2.61 -18.33
C ALA A 121 8.87 1.31 -17.51
N TYR A 122 9.76 1.25 -16.53
CA TYR A 122 9.84 0.15 -15.59
C TYR A 122 8.84 0.38 -14.44
N GLN A 123 7.80 -0.45 -14.38
CA GLN A 123 6.82 -0.41 -13.30
C GLN A 123 7.41 -1.07 -12.04
N VAL A 124 7.52 -0.31 -10.96
CA VAL A 124 7.96 -0.81 -9.66
C VAL A 124 6.83 -1.64 -9.05
N ILE A 125 7.07 -2.92 -8.81
CA ILE A 125 6.13 -3.80 -8.10
C ILE A 125 6.79 -4.22 -6.79
N VAL A 126 6.23 -3.79 -5.66
CA VAL A 126 6.77 -4.11 -4.33
C VAL A 126 5.84 -5.06 -3.60
N HIS A 127 6.36 -6.23 -3.23
CA HIS A 127 5.74 -7.20 -2.37
C HIS A 127 6.00 -6.87 -0.90
N TYR A 128 4.93 -6.83 -0.10
CA TYR A 128 4.95 -6.52 1.33
C TYR A 128 3.92 -7.35 2.10
N ALA A 129 4.24 -7.61 3.37
CA ALA A 129 3.40 -8.40 4.27
C ALA A 129 2.08 -7.66 4.60
N PRO A 130 1.02 -8.40 5.01
CA PRO A 130 -0.27 -7.80 5.26
C PRO A 130 -0.27 -6.82 6.44
N LYS A 131 -1.13 -5.80 6.41
CA LYS A 131 -1.36 -4.86 7.51
C LYS A 131 -2.85 -4.57 7.62
N PHE A 132 -3.42 -4.71 8.82
CA PHE A 132 -4.83 -4.35 9.05
C PHE A 132 -5.01 -2.82 9.01
N THR A 133 -6.11 -2.38 8.40
CA THR A 133 -6.43 -0.96 8.20
C THR A 133 -7.50 -0.44 9.14
N ASP A 134 -8.26 -1.30 9.83
CA ASP A 134 -9.30 -0.82 10.75
C ASP A 134 -8.68 -0.24 12.04
N GLU A 135 -9.38 0.69 12.70
CA GLU A 135 -8.84 1.45 13.85
C GLU A 135 -9.48 1.06 15.20
N TYR A 136 -10.20 -0.07 15.28
CA TYR A 136 -10.89 -0.50 16.49
C TYR A 136 -10.51 -1.94 16.91
N ASP A 137 -10.31 -2.14 18.21
CA ASP A 137 -9.96 -3.46 18.77
C ASP A 137 -11.06 -4.00 19.70
N SER A 138 -12.11 -3.22 19.92
CA SER A 138 -13.27 -3.61 20.72
C SER A 138 -14.55 -3.07 20.14
N VAL A 139 -15.61 -3.84 20.28
CA VAL A 139 -16.97 -3.49 19.86
C VAL A 139 -17.92 -3.81 21.01
N GLU A 140 -18.82 -2.89 21.32
CA GLU A 140 -19.83 -3.09 22.36
C GLU A 140 -21.22 -3.10 21.74
N VAL A 141 -22.06 -4.03 22.19
CA VAL A 141 -23.46 -4.10 21.77
C VAL A 141 -24.34 -4.49 22.95
N VAL A 142 -25.50 -3.85 23.05
CA VAL A 142 -26.51 -4.20 24.05
C VAL A 142 -27.18 -5.52 23.67
N THR A 143 -27.53 -6.33 24.66
CA THR A 143 -28.29 -7.57 24.48
C THR A 143 -29.55 -7.32 23.64
N GLY A 144 -29.77 -8.14 22.61
CA GLY A 144 -30.85 -7.97 21.64
C GLY A 144 -30.57 -6.97 20.51
N GLY A 145 -29.46 -6.24 20.57
CA GLY A 145 -29.02 -5.31 19.52
C GLY A 145 -28.44 -6.02 18.29
N ASN A 146 -28.24 -5.26 17.22
CA ASN A 146 -27.56 -5.73 16.00
C ASN A 146 -26.22 -5.04 15.89
N VAL A 147 -25.20 -5.77 15.44
CA VAL A 147 -23.83 -5.23 15.28
C VAL A 147 -23.15 -5.85 14.07
N SER A 148 -22.30 -5.09 13.41
CA SER A 148 -21.43 -5.59 12.36
C SER A 148 -20.03 -5.05 12.56
N PHE A 149 -19.04 -5.92 12.48
CA PHE A 149 -17.63 -5.61 12.63
C PHE A 149 -16.82 -6.54 11.75
N GLY A 150 -15.55 -6.25 11.54
CA GLY A 150 -14.74 -7.04 10.62
C GLY A 150 -13.29 -6.62 10.60
N CYS A 151 -12.54 -7.27 9.73
CA CYS A 151 -11.15 -6.93 9.47
C CYS A 151 -10.94 -6.66 7.99
N SER A 152 -10.25 -5.57 7.71
CA SER A 152 -9.72 -5.23 6.40
C SER A 152 -8.21 -5.20 6.46
N ALA A 153 -7.54 -5.89 5.52
CA ALA A 153 -6.09 -5.93 5.45
C ALA A 153 -5.57 -5.53 4.07
N GLU A 154 -4.58 -4.65 4.04
CA GLU A 154 -3.80 -4.35 2.85
C GLU A 154 -2.59 -5.27 2.76
N GLY A 155 -2.11 -5.53 1.55
CA GLY A 155 -0.96 -6.39 1.29
C GLY A 155 -0.74 -6.54 -0.21
N ASN A 156 0.51 -6.77 -0.61
CA ASN A 156 0.85 -7.14 -1.98
C ASN A 156 1.80 -8.36 -1.96
N PRO A 157 1.41 -9.53 -2.49
CA PRO A 157 0.13 -9.84 -3.13
C PRO A 157 -1.08 -9.66 -2.21
N PRO A 158 -2.31 -9.51 -2.77
CA PRO A 158 -3.54 -9.38 -1.99
C PRO A 158 -3.65 -10.48 -0.92
N PRO A 159 -3.87 -10.13 0.37
CA PRO A 159 -3.92 -11.13 1.43
C PRO A 159 -5.27 -11.85 1.49
N GLU A 160 -5.24 -13.10 1.93
CA GLU A 160 -6.42 -13.85 2.37
C GLU A 160 -6.69 -13.56 3.85
N VAL A 161 -7.91 -13.16 4.20
CA VAL A 161 -8.31 -12.83 5.58
C VAL A 161 -9.25 -13.92 6.11
N LYS A 162 -8.88 -14.51 7.26
CA LYS A 162 -9.69 -15.51 7.97
C LYS A 162 -9.87 -15.11 9.42
N CYS A 163 -11.10 -15.16 9.94
CA CYS A 163 -11.38 -14.89 11.34
C CYS A 163 -11.82 -16.17 12.06
N LYS A 164 -11.25 -16.43 13.23
CA LYS A 164 -11.60 -17.53 14.13
C LYS A 164 -12.32 -16.97 15.34
N TYR A 165 -13.52 -17.48 15.61
CA TYR A 165 -14.35 -17.06 16.73
C TYR A 165 -15.34 -18.18 17.12
N THR A 166 -16.05 -17.99 18.24
CA THR A 166 -17.08 -18.95 18.70
C THR A 166 -18.34 -18.81 17.85
N VAL A 167 -18.69 -19.87 17.11
CA VAL A 167 -19.85 -19.84 16.20
C VAL A 167 -21.13 -19.67 17.01
N ALA A 168 -21.90 -18.63 16.68
CA ALA A 168 -23.24 -18.39 17.18
C ALA A 168 -24.24 -18.39 16.01
N ILE A 169 -25.42 -18.99 16.20
CA ILE A 169 -26.41 -19.21 15.13
C ILE A 169 -26.88 -17.89 14.49
N ASN A 170 -26.86 -16.80 15.24
CA ASN A 170 -27.27 -15.47 14.81
C ASN A 170 -26.13 -14.63 14.21
N ALA A 171 -24.92 -15.19 14.06
CA ALA A 171 -23.82 -14.57 13.35
C ALA A 171 -23.84 -14.97 11.86
N ARG A 172 -23.59 -14.00 10.98
CA ARG A 172 -23.44 -14.20 9.53
C ARG A 172 -22.11 -13.62 9.09
N GLU A 173 -21.42 -14.34 8.22
CA GLU A 173 -20.15 -13.91 7.67
C GLU A 173 -20.30 -13.47 6.22
N THR A 174 -19.48 -12.50 5.83
CA THR A 174 -19.34 -12.10 4.43
C THR A 174 -17.89 -11.73 4.18
N THR A 175 -17.29 -12.35 3.17
CA THR A 175 -15.94 -12.02 2.71
C THR A 175 -16.04 -11.33 1.36
N ARG A 176 -15.47 -10.13 1.24
CA ARG A 176 -15.41 -9.36 0.00
C ARG A 176 -13.97 -8.92 -0.24
N GLY A 177 -13.29 -9.62 -1.14
CA GLY A 177 -11.89 -9.34 -1.44
C GLY A 177 -11.02 -9.44 -0.19
N ARG A 178 -10.45 -8.31 0.24
CA ARG A 178 -9.54 -8.20 1.39
C ARG A 178 -10.24 -7.90 2.72
N GLN A 179 -11.57 -7.94 2.74
CA GLN A 179 -12.38 -7.62 3.91
C GLN A 179 -13.21 -8.83 4.35
N HIS A 180 -13.17 -9.15 5.64
CA HIS A 180 -14.02 -10.15 6.27
C HIS A 180 -14.91 -9.49 7.32
N THR A 181 -16.22 -9.64 7.20
CA THR A 181 -17.22 -8.99 8.05
C THR A 181 -18.09 -10.03 8.75
N VAL A 182 -18.28 -9.85 10.05
CA VAL A 182 -19.21 -10.60 10.90
C VAL A 182 -20.37 -9.68 11.26
N SER A 183 -21.59 -10.11 10.94
CA SER A 183 -22.83 -9.41 11.27
C SER A 183 -23.67 -10.27 12.21
N ILE A 184 -24.04 -9.71 13.36
CA ILE A 184 -24.80 -10.38 14.41
C ILE A 184 -26.14 -9.68 14.57
N THR A 185 -27.23 -10.45 14.51
CA THR A 185 -28.58 -9.94 14.81
C THR A 185 -29.05 -10.45 16.16
N ARG A 186 -29.73 -9.60 16.93
CA ARG A 186 -30.25 -9.94 18.27
C ARG A 186 -29.18 -10.57 19.17
N ALA A 187 -28.13 -9.81 19.44
CA ALA A 187 -26.96 -10.29 20.17
C ALA A 187 -27.31 -10.89 21.54
N THR A 188 -26.63 -11.97 21.90
CA THR A 188 -26.77 -12.72 23.17
C THR A 188 -25.41 -12.88 23.82
N SER A 189 -25.34 -13.30 25.09
CA SER A 189 -24.07 -13.53 25.78
C SER A 189 -23.16 -14.55 25.06
N ALA A 190 -23.74 -15.48 24.29
CA ALA A 190 -22.97 -16.45 23.48
C ALA A 190 -22.20 -15.81 22.31
N ASN A 191 -22.55 -14.58 21.92
CA ASN A 191 -21.81 -13.83 20.91
C ASN A 191 -20.56 -13.17 21.49
N GLY A 192 -20.54 -12.85 22.79
CA GLY A 192 -19.43 -12.15 23.42
C GLY A 192 -18.15 -12.97 23.42
N GLY A 193 -17.01 -12.30 23.24
CA GLY A 193 -15.70 -12.95 23.27
C GLY A 193 -14.70 -12.36 22.29
N ILE A 194 -13.69 -13.16 21.99
CA ILE A 194 -12.53 -12.75 21.21
C ILE A 194 -12.64 -13.29 19.78
N TYR A 195 -12.55 -12.39 18.82
CA TYR A 195 -12.53 -12.66 17.39
C TYR A 195 -11.10 -12.46 16.88
N ASN A 196 -10.45 -13.55 16.49
CA ASN A 196 -9.05 -13.54 16.04
C ASN A 196 -8.97 -13.62 14.52
N CYS A 197 -8.53 -12.54 13.89
CA CYS A 197 -8.41 -12.47 12.45
C CYS A 197 -6.95 -12.56 12.00
N VAL A 198 -6.70 -13.35 10.98
CA VAL A 198 -5.38 -13.59 10.40
C VAL A 198 -5.44 -13.23 8.92
N ALA A 199 -4.57 -12.31 8.50
CA ALA A 199 -4.36 -11.94 7.12
C ALA A 199 -3.04 -12.55 6.64
N THR A 200 -3.06 -13.27 5.52
CA THR A 200 -1.88 -14.01 5.01
C THR A 200 -1.64 -13.74 3.53
N ASN A 201 -0.40 -13.49 3.16
CA ASN A 201 0.07 -13.54 1.76
C ASN A 201 1.42 -14.26 1.66
N THR A 202 2.02 -14.31 0.46
CA THR A 202 3.30 -14.99 0.23
C THR A 202 4.49 -14.34 0.93
N VAL A 203 4.35 -13.10 1.41
CA VAL A 203 5.42 -12.34 2.07
C VAL A 203 5.36 -12.53 3.59
N GLY A 204 4.16 -12.70 4.15
CA GLY A 204 4.00 -12.94 5.57
C GLY A 204 2.55 -12.95 6.04
N THR A 205 2.39 -12.80 7.36
CA THR A 205 1.12 -12.90 8.07
C THR A 205 0.96 -11.76 9.07
N ALA A 206 -0.25 -11.23 9.20
CA ALA A 206 -0.63 -10.33 10.28
C ALA A 206 -1.80 -10.91 11.07
N THR A 207 -1.81 -10.69 12.38
CA THR A 207 -2.90 -11.13 13.26
C THR A 207 -3.49 -9.92 13.98
N ARG A 208 -4.81 -9.91 14.15
CA ARG A 208 -5.56 -8.91 14.90
C ARG A 208 -6.61 -9.57 15.77
N GLN A 209 -6.83 -8.99 16.94
CA GLN A 209 -7.85 -9.41 17.88
C GLN A 209 -8.92 -8.33 18.02
N ILE A 210 -10.20 -8.72 17.92
CA ILE A 210 -11.35 -7.86 18.20
C ILE A 210 -12.11 -8.45 19.37
N THR A 211 -12.39 -7.63 20.39
CA THR A 211 -13.18 -8.04 21.56
C THR A 211 -14.62 -7.56 21.42
N LEU A 212 -15.57 -8.50 21.37
CA LEU A 212 -17.00 -8.18 21.38
C LEU A 212 -17.56 -8.29 22.79
N THR A 213 -18.01 -7.16 23.34
CA THR A 213 -18.62 -7.07 24.67
C THR A 213 -20.13 -6.95 24.54
N ILE A 214 -20.87 -7.84 25.21
CA ILE A 214 -22.33 -7.81 25.26
C ILE A 214 -22.77 -7.18 26.57
N THR A 215 -23.40 -6.00 26.51
CA THR A 215 -23.91 -5.33 27.71
C THR A 215 -25.36 -5.78 27.97
N PRO A 216 -25.73 -6.07 29.24
CA PRO A 216 -27.10 -6.41 29.56
C PRO A 216 -28.04 -5.23 29.30
N LEU A 217 -29.27 -5.52 28.87
CA LEU A 217 -30.33 -4.52 28.85
C LEU A 217 -30.54 -4.03 30.29
N GLY A 218 -30.19 -2.78 30.57
CA GLY A 218 -30.29 -2.19 31.90
C GLY A 218 -31.70 -2.36 32.46
N HIS A 219 -31.87 -3.27 33.42
CA HIS A 219 -33.13 -3.48 34.13
C HIS A 219 -33.04 -2.83 35.51
N THR A 220 -32.95 -1.51 35.54
CA THR A 220 -33.01 -0.70 36.76
C THR A 220 -33.73 0.60 36.39
N THR A 221 -35.04 0.71 36.59
CA THR A 221 -35.61 1.49 37.70
C THR A 221 -37.04 1.12 38.09
N GLY A 222 -37.67 0.07 37.54
CA GLY A 222 -39.08 -0.24 37.84
C GLY A 222 -39.33 -0.86 39.22
N VAL A 223 -38.39 -1.68 39.72
CA VAL A 223 -38.58 -2.47 40.95
C VAL A 223 -38.38 -1.61 42.21
N ASN A 224 -37.42 -0.68 42.19
CA ASN A 224 -37.20 0.26 43.30
C ASN A 224 -38.34 1.27 43.43
N TYR A 225 -38.91 1.75 42.31
CA TYR A 225 -40.00 2.73 42.36
C TYR A 225 -41.28 2.12 42.92
N CYS A 226 -41.58 0.86 42.60
CA CYS A 226 -42.75 0.15 43.13
C CYS A 226 -42.60 -0.18 44.63
N LEU A 227 -41.41 -0.60 45.09
CA LEU A 227 -41.14 -0.80 46.51
C LEU A 227 -41.28 0.51 47.30
N ILE A 228 -40.75 1.62 46.80
CA ILE A 228 -40.89 2.94 47.44
C ILE A 228 -42.36 3.37 47.51
N LEU A 229 -43.13 3.20 46.42
CA LEU A 229 -44.55 3.56 46.37
C LEU A 229 -45.46 2.66 47.22
N VAL A 230 -45.08 1.42 47.52
CA VAL A 230 -45.91 0.53 48.36
C VAL A 230 -45.46 0.58 49.82
N VAL A 231 -44.16 0.62 50.09
CA VAL A 231 -43.61 0.55 51.45
C VAL A 231 -43.78 1.87 52.20
N ILE A 232 -43.60 3.03 51.54
CA ILE A 232 -43.77 4.34 52.19
C ILE A 232 -45.20 4.56 52.71
N PRO A 233 -46.29 4.37 51.93
CA PRO A 233 -47.64 4.58 52.46
C PRO A 233 -48.00 3.57 53.55
N VAL A 234 -47.51 2.33 53.48
CA VAL A 234 -47.73 1.33 54.56
C VAL A 234 -47.04 1.78 55.85
N ILE A 235 -45.79 2.28 55.77
CA ILE A 235 -45.09 2.84 56.93
C ILE A 235 -45.83 4.06 57.49
N ILE A 236 -46.33 4.96 56.64
CA ILE A 236 -47.13 6.12 57.06
C ILE A 236 -48.40 5.68 57.79
N ILE A 237 -49.12 4.68 57.28
CA ILE A 237 -50.33 4.13 57.91
C ILE A 237 -49.99 3.53 59.28
N ILE A 238 -48.90 2.78 59.38
CA ILE A 238 -48.45 2.19 60.65
C ILE A 238 -48.12 3.29 61.67
N ILE A 239 -47.34 4.31 61.28
CA ILE A 239 -46.99 5.43 62.16
C ILE A 239 -48.24 6.20 62.61
N ALA A 240 -49.18 6.48 61.69
CA ALA A 240 -50.44 7.14 62.03
C ALA A 240 -51.27 6.32 63.03
N SER A 241 -51.32 5.00 62.86
CA SER A 241 -52.04 4.10 63.78
C SER A 241 -51.41 4.04 65.18
N ILE A 242 -50.09 4.15 65.27
CA ILE A 242 -49.36 4.21 66.56
C ILE A 242 -49.57 5.57 67.22
N ALA A 243 -49.52 6.66 66.46
CA ALA A 243 -49.75 8.02 66.97
C ALA A 243 -51.16 8.20 67.52
N GLN A 244 -52.19 7.65 66.86
CA GLN A 244 -53.58 7.71 67.34
C GLN A 244 -53.77 6.95 68.66
N LYS A 245 -53.04 5.85 68.89
CA LYS A 245 -53.11 5.11 70.17
C LYS A 245 -52.49 5.89 71.34
N ASN A 246 -51.48 6.73 71.08
CA ASN A 246 -50.80 7.50 72.12
C ASN A 246 -51.51 8.81 72.51
N VAL A 247 -52.54 9.24 71.78
CA VAL A 247 -53.31 10.47 72.06
C VAL A 247 -54.57 10.20 72.87
N VAL A 248 -55.00 8.94 72.99
CA VAL A 248 -56.24 8.53 73.69
C VAL A 248 -55.92 7.79 75.01
N GLY A 249 -54.66 7.81 75.45
CA GLY A 249 -54.18 7.21 76.71
C GLY A 249 -53.81 8.26 77.75
#